data_AF-A0A517R369-F1
#
_entry.id   AF-A0A517R369-F1
#
_cell.length_a   1.000
_cell.length_b   1.000
_cell.length_c   1.000
_cell.angle_alpha   90.00
_cell.angle_beta   90.00
_cell.angle_gamma   90.00
#
_symmetry.space_group_name_H-M   'P 1'
#
loop_
_entity.id
_entity.type
_entity.pdbx_description
1 polymer ?
#
loop_
_entity_poly.entity_id
_entity_poly.type
_entity_poly.pdbx_seq_one_letter_code
_entity_poly.pdbx_strand_id
1 'polypeptide(L)'
;MTLPAALAMVLISTTAQAQDTESPPTHTYSAPLAATVEGRQRTIERFKKLEAQLDAPLSNIIFENLPLQDAVDALERQTDIRFVIDEKALAIAGVSPRTDVSLITGKTEISVRDVFRLMTQHLDVALINDNGFAVITSDEAAANTFVVRVYNVRDFVDDGSLQQRLGFPDYVEFPFYRDIENSIQQLTPGPWMNIDGRGGSLAHFDGLLIINHNMEIHREISSVLHDLRALRSTSDTAEEESHRSSPVSESLPRRELTNVERKLDMPVTPLAFDDVTLSEMLQLIGGKVGLTFRIDPLAIKKNEIDPTQRFSLRNRTEAISARDIFRLVTREYALELIDDGGIVTVTTEERAKTYLKNRVYNIDKLVADAATSRGVPPRFGGIGGFIGPYYFAWREVYPDTEFRNALQLSIDAPWMAVVGVGGDVVPVGDMLVIRHTEAVHRRVEDLIRQIDEADRARGWSKDFPKKPTAAERAAAEKYNAEIIAKAKCNDRKSDADNGAATSR
;
A
#
# COMPACT_ATOMS: atom_id res chain seq x y z
N MET A 1 87.13 22.18 -28.38
CA MET A 1 85.88 22.87 -27.99
C MET A 1 84.74 21.88 -28.15
N THR A 2 84.44 21.15 -27.07
CA THR A 2 83.28 20.27 -26.87
C THR A 2 83.23 20.02 -25.36
N LEU A 3 82.17 20.51 -24.71
CA LEU A 3 81.92 20.40 -23.26
C LEU A 3 81.33 19.02 -22.89
N PRO A 4 81.47 18.54 -21.64
CA PRO A 4 81.19 17.17 -21.25
C PRO A 4 79.81 16.95 -20.61
N ALA A 5 79.51 15.66 -20.47
CA ALA A 5 78.33 15.04 -19.91
C ALA A 5 77.97 15.46 -18.48
N ALA A 6 76.66 15.56 -18.22
CA ALA A 6 76.09 15.60 -16.88
C ALA A 6 74.94 14.58 -16.76
N LEU A 7 75.10 13.75 -15.74
CA LEU A 7 74.23 12.74 -15.16
C LEU A 7 72.88 13.38 -14.73
N ALA A 8 71.75 12.76 -15.06
CA ALA A 8 70.46 13.10 -14.44
C ALA A 8 69.67 11.84 -14.06
N MET A 9 69.39 11.75 -12.76
CA MET A 9 68.68 10.69 -12.04
C MET A 9 67.28 10.40 -12.59
N VAL A 10 66.96 9.11 -12.60
CA VAL A 10 65.61 8.55 -12.73
C VAL A 10 64.86 8.78 -11.41
N LEU A 11 63.76 9.54 -11.47
CA LEU A 11 62.74 9.60 -10.42
C LEU A 11 61.44 9.01 -10.98
N ILE A 12 61.10 7.82 -10.48
CA ILE A 12 59.80 7.17 -10.69
C ILE A 12 58.80 7.88 -9.77
N SER A 13 57.89 8.67 -10.33
CA SER A 13 56.70 9.15 -9.61
C SER A 13 55.50 8.36 -10.10
N THR A 14 55.07 7.43 -9.26
CA THR A 14 53.84 6.66 -9.39
C THR A 14 52.69 7.56 -8.95
N THR A 15 52.01 8.21 -9.89
CA THR A 15 50.74 8.90 -9.61
C THR A 15 49.59 7.90 -9.72
N ALA A 16 49.05 7.52 -8.57
CA ALA A 16 47.81 6.77 -8.46
C ALA A 16 46.65 7.62 -9.01
N GLN A 17 46.00 7.12 -10.06
CA GLN A 17 44.75 7.66 -10.59
C GLN A 17 43.64 7.32 -9.59
N ALA A 18 43.19 8.32 -8.83
CA ALA A 18 41.90 8.27 -8.15
C ALA A 18 40.81 8.33 -9.24
N GLN A 19 39.96 7.31 -9.29
CA GLN A 19 38.72 7.37 -10.06
C GLN A 19 37.77 8.29 -9.31
N ASP A 20 37.56 9.48 -9.85
CA ASP A 20 36.45 10.35 -9.47
C ASP A 20 35.14 9.65 -9.86
N THR A 21 34.46 9.06 -8.89
CA THR A 21 33.03 8.78 -8.99
C THR A 21 32.30 10.11 -8.88
N GLU A 22 32.04 10.76 -10.02
CA GLU A 22 31.14 11.91 -10.09
C GLU A 22 29.79 11.49 -9.49
N SER A 23 29.45 12.09 -8.34
CA SER A 23 28.10 12.04 -7.80
C SER A 23 27.15 12.74 -8.79
N PRO A 24 25.93 12.21 -9.03
CA PRO A 24 25.00 12.83 -9.96
C PRO A 24 24.68 14.27 -9.51
N PRO A 25 24.57 15.23 -10.45
CA PRO A 25 24.30 16.62 -10.12
C PRO A 25 22.92 16.76 -9.45
N THR A 26 22.90 17.22 -8.21
CA THR A 26 21.67 17.63 -7.53
C THR A 26 21.16 18.90 -8.19
N HIS A 27 20.22 18.76 -9.14
CA HIS A 27 19.54 19.88 -9.78
C HIS A 27 18.47 20.42 -8.83
N THR A 28 18.88 21.19 -7.81
CA THR A 28 17.95 21.96 -7.00
C THR A 28 17.73 23.30 -7.70
N TYR A 29 16.51 23.63 -8.14
CA TYR A 29 16.17 24.96 -8.71
C TYR A 29 16.10 26.07 -7.62
N SER A 30 16.91 25.96 -6.56
CA SER A 30 16.83 26.77 -5.35
C SER A 30 18.21 27.18 -4.84
N ALA A 31 18.58 28.44 -5.06
CA ALA A 31 19.51 29.18 -4.21
C ALA A 31 19.45 30.67 -4.59
N PRO A 32 18.44 31.45 -4.11
CA PRO A 32 18.68 32.21 -2.87
C PRO A 32 17.43 32.63 -2.05
N LEU A 33 16.19 32.24 -2.42
CA LEU A 33 14.97 32.83 -1.84
C LEU A 33 14.62 32.38 -0.41
N ALA A 34 15.31 31.36 0.14
CA ALA A 34 14.98 30.72 1.41
C ALA A 34 15.69 31.31 2.65
N ALA A 35 16.51 32.35 2.51
CA ALA A 35 17.33 32.85 3.63
C ALA A 35 16.53 33.52 4.75
N THR A 36 15.29 33.99 4.49
CA THR A 36 14.41 34.62 5.48
C THR A 36 13.23 33.71 5.86
N VAL A 37 12.65 33.91 7.04
CA VAL A 37 11.43 33.21 7.49
C VAL A 37 10.28 33.45 6.50
N GLU A 38 10.11 34.68 6.04
CA GLU A 38 9.11 35.05 5.03
C GLU A 38 9.37 34.42 3.66
N GLY A 39 10.63 34.24 3.28
CA GLY A 39 11.02 33.52 2.07
C GLY A 39 10.61 32.05 2.15
N ARG A 40 10.95 31.38 3.26
CA ARG A 40 10.53 29.99 3.53
C ARG A 40 9.02 29.82 3.54
N GLN A 41 8.30 30.71 4.20
CA GLN A 41 6.84 30.68 4.27
C GLN A 41 6.22 30.79 2.87
N ARG A 42 6.71 31.73 2.03
CA ARG A 42 6.25 31.86 0.64
C ARG A 42 6.54 30.61 -0.19
N THR A 43 7.69 29.96 0.00
CA THR A 43 8.00 28.68 -0.67
C THR A 43 7.03 27.59 -0.24
N ILE A 44 6.74 27.46 1.05
CA ILE A 44 5.77 26.48 1.58
C ILE A 44 4.37 26.72 1.02
N GLU A 45 3.93 27.98 0.95
CA GLU A 45 2.62 28.34 0.41
C GLU A 45 2.50 28.04 -1.09
N ARG A 46 3.53 28.37 -1.87
CA ARG A 46 3.58 28.02 -3.31
C ARG A 46 3.57 26.51 -3.51
N PHE A 47 4.37 25.80 -2.72
CA PHE A 47 4.42 24.35 -2.72
C PHE A 47 3.03 23.75 -2.48
N LYS A 48 2.36 24.15 -1.39
CA LYS A 48 1.00 23.69 -1.05
C LYS A 48 -0.03 24.06 -2.10
N LYS A 49 0.04 25.28 -2.63
CA LYS A 49 -0.85 25.75 -3.69
C LYS A 49 -0.72 24.88 -4.94
N LEU A 50 0.51 24.59 -5.37
CA LEU A 50 0.75 23.75 -6.53
C LEU A 50 0.26 22.31 -6.28
N GLU A 51 0.51 21.72 -5.11
CA GLU A 51 -0.04 20.39 -4.79
C GLU A 51 -1.57 20.37 -4.94
N ALA A 52 -2.27 21.35 -4.37
CA ALA A 52 -3.72 21.44 -4.48
C ALA A 52 -4.20 21.64 -5.94
N GLN A 53 -3.44 22.38 -6.76
CA GLN A 53 -3.74 22.53 -8.18
C GLN A 53 -3.51 21.23 -8.96
N LEU A 54 -2.47 20.47 -8.62
CA LEU A 54 -2.17 19.19 -9.27
C LEU A 54 -3.21 18.11 -8.93
N ASP A 55 -3.80 18.19 -7.75
CA ASP A 55 -4.85 17.27 -7.30
C ASP A 55 -6.26 17.74 -7.73
N ALA A 56 -6.39 18.89 -8.41
CA ALA A 56 -7.66 19.40 -8.89
C ALA A 56 -8.21 18.57 -10.07
N PRO A 57 -9.54 18.34 -10.14
CA PRO A 57 -10.15 17.52 -11.18
C PRO A 57 -10.14 18.20 -12.55
N LEU A 58 -9.79 17.43 -13.58
CA LEU A 58 -9.91 17.76 -15.00
C LEU A 58 -10.80 16.74 -15.70
N SER A 59 -11.54 17.20 -16.70
CA SER A 59 -12.39 16.37 -17.56
C SER A 59 -12.20 16.72 -19.03
N ASN A 60 -12.64 15.82 -19.92
CA ASN A 60 -12.64 15.99 -21.37
C ASN A 60 -11.24 16.17 -21.97
N ILE A 61 -10.26 15.41 -21.48
CA ILE A 61 -8.91 15.38 -22.04
C ILE A 61 -8.88 14.39 -23.21
N ILE A 62 -8.40 14.87 -24.37
CA ILE A 62 -8.22 14.09 -25.58
C ILE A 62 -6.85 14.47 -26.18
N PHE A 63 -5.88 13.59 -25.99
CA PHE A 63 -4.56 13.65 -26.63
C PHE A 63 -4.44 12.43 -27.53
N GLU A 64 -4.26 12.64 -28.83
CA GLU A 64 -4.12 11.58 -29.83
C GLU A 64 -2.81 11.78 -30.59
N ASN A 65 -1.79 10.99 -30.24
CA ASN A 65 -0.43 11.10 -30.79
C ASN A 65 0.10 12.54 -30.77
N LEU A 66 -0.06 13.20 -29.63
CA LEU A 66 0.38 14.58 -29.45
C LEU A 66 1.79 14.59 -28.83
N PRO A 67 2.74 15.38 -29.30
CA PRO A 67 4.06 15.49 -28.67
C PRO A 67 3.95 15.85 -27.19
N LEU A 68 4.79 15.26 -26.33
CA LEU A 68 4.77 15.50 -24.88
C LEU A 68 4.79 17.00 -24.53
N GLN A 69 5.62 17.79 -25.21
CA GLN A 69 5.65 19.25 -25.04
C GLN A 69 4.28 19.89 -25.30
N ASP A 70 3.63 19.54 -26.41
CA ASP A 70 2.35 20.13 -26.82
C ASP A 70 1.21 19.70 -25.88
N ALA A 71 1.27 18.46 -25.36
CA ALA A 71 0.34 17.96 -24.35
C ALA A 71 0.49 18.72 -23.02
N VAL A 72 1.72 18.99 -22.60
CA VAL A 72 2.02 19.78 -21.41
C VAL A 72 1.58 21.23 -21.58
N ASP A 73 1.82 21.84 -22.74
CA ASP A 73 1.35 23.19 -23.07
C ASP A 73 -0.19 23.27 -23.10
N ALA A 74 -0.87 22.18 -23.46
CA ALA A 74 -2.33 22.08 -23.36
C ALA A 74 -2.79 22.03 -21.90
N LEU A 75 -2.11 21.26 -21.04
CA LEU A 75 -2.39 21.23 -19.60
C LEU A 75 -2.14 22.60 -18.95
N GLU A 76 -1.03 23.28 -19.26
CA GLU A 76 -0.72 24.62 -18.75
C GLU A 76 -1.85 25.61 -19.04
N ARG A 77 -2.35 25.61 -20.28
CA ARG A 77 -3.47 26.48 -20.70
C ARG A 77 -4.79 26.16 -19.97
N GLN A 78 -5.02 24.89 -19.62
CA GLN A 78 -6.24 24.46 -18.98
C GLN A 78 -6.22 24.64 -17.45
N THR A 79 -5.06 24.51 -16.81
CA THR A 79 -4.93 24.48 -15.34
C THR A 79 -4.29 25.73 -14.74
N ASP A 80 -3.71 26.62 -15.56
CA ASP A 80 -2.89 27.75 -15.09
C ASP A 80 -1.72 27.28 -14.19
N ILE A 81 -1.19 26.09 -14.49
CA ILE A 81 -0.01 25.53 -13.83
C ILE A 81 1.16 25.69 -14.78
N ARG A 82 2.22 26.36 -14.34
CA ARG A 82 3.45 26.45 -15.12
C ARG A 82 4.22 25.13 -15.01
N PHE A 83 4.47 24.50 -16.15
CA PHE A 83 5.30 23.31 -16.23
C PHE A 83 6.71 23.65 -16.69
N VAL A 84 7.69 22.92 -16.18
CA VAL A 84 9.11 23.04 -16.55
C VAL A 84 9.62 21.65 -16.91
N ILE A 85 10.18 21.49 -18.11
CA ILE A 85 10.77 20.21 -18.52
C ILE A 85 12.27 20.23 -18.20
N ASP A 86 12.72 19.24 -17.44
CA ASP A 86 14.14 18.95 -17.21
C ASP A 86 14.70 18.19 -18.41
N GLU A 87 14.98 18.92 -19.49
CA GLU A 87 15.47 18.33 -20.75
C GLU A 87 16.72 17.47 -20.56
N LYS A 88 17.57 17.79 -19.58
CA LYS A 88 18.80 17.05 -19.31
C LYS A 88 18.49 15.68 -18.70
N ALA A 89 17.65 15.63 -17.67
CA ALA A 89 17.26 14.36 -17.07
C ALA A 89 16.49 13.48 -18.06
N LEU A 90 15.59 14.08 -18.85
CA LEU A 90 14.86 13.36 -19.90
C LEU A 90 15.79 12.81 -20.99
N ALA A 91 16.77 13.60 -21.44
CA ALA A 91 17.75 13.14 -22.42
C ALA A 91 18.60 11.97 -21.92
N ILE A 92 18.98 11.96 -20.63
CA ILE A 92 19.70 10.83 -20.01
C ILE A 92 18.81 9.58 -19.98
N ALA A 93 17.51 9.72 -19.71
CA ALA A 93 16.54 8.63 -19.77
C ALA A 93 16.15 8.23 -21.20
N GLY A 94 16.69 8.89 -22.23
CA GLY A 94 16.36 8.61 -23.62
C GLY A 94 14.95 9.06 -24.06
N VAL A 95 14.30 9.92 -23.28
CA VAL A 95 12.96 10.44 -23.58
C VAL A 95 13.08 11.81 -24.24
N SER A 96 12.52 11.96 -25.44
CA SER A 96 12.44 13.25 -26.12
C SER A 96 11.15 14.00 -25.74
N PRO A 97 11.17 15.33 -25.53
CA PRO A 97 9.94 16.14 -25.41
C PRO A 97 9.03 16.08 -26.66
N ARG A 98 9.55 15.56 -27.78
CA ARG A 98 8.80 15.33 -29.02
C ARG A 98 8.19 13.94 -29.12
N THR A 99 8.34 13.12 -28.09
CA THR A 99 7.75 11.78 -28.06
C THR A 99 6.24 11.91 -27.95
N ASP A 100 5.50 11.22 -28.80
CA ASP A 100 4.05 11.29 -28.83
C ASP A 100 3.45 10.59 -27.61
N VAL A 101 2.45 11.23 -27.00
CA VAL A 101 1.62 10.70 -25.92
C VAL A 101 0.16 10.63 -26.38
N SER A 102 -0.58 9.69 -25.80
CA SER A 102 -2.00 9.53 -26.08
C SER A 102 -2.78 9.27 -24.78
N LEU A 103 -3.87 9.99 -24.60
CA LEU A 103 -4.77 9.83 -23.46
C LEU A 103 -6.17 10.33 -23.80
N ILE A 104 -7.18 9.51 -23.53
CA ILE A 104 -8.59 9.89 -23.69
C ILE A 104 -9.30 9.59 -22.38
N THR A 105 -9.79 10.63 -21.71
CA THR A 105 -10.47 10.50 -20.41
C THR A 105 -11.99 10.59 -20.50
N GLY A 106 -12.53 11.15 -21.58
CA GLY A 106 -13.97 11.37 -21.76
C GLY A 106 -14.52 12.31 -20.69
N LYS A 107 -15.70 12.01 -20.13
CA LYS A 107 -16.36 12.84 -19.10
C LYS A 107 -15.87 12.57 -17.68
N THR A 108 -14.90 11.68 -17.49
CA THR A 108 -14.43 11.30 -16.16
C THR A 108 -13.54 12.40 -15.61
N GLU A 109 -13.83 12.83 -14.38
CA GLU A 109 -13.01 13.77 -13.62
C GLU A 109 -11.80 13.04 -13.02
N ILE A 110 -10.61 13.50 -13.37
CA ILE A 110 -9.33 12.89 -12.99
C ILE A 110 -8.38 14.02 -12.60
N SER A 111 -7.53 13.83 -11.59
CA SER A 111 -6.61 14.89 -11.17
C SER A 111 -5.60 15.25 -12.28
N VAL A 112 -5.08 16.49 -12.31
CA VAL A 112 -4.03 16.88 -13.26
C VAL A 112 -2.82 15.93 -13.20
N ARG A 113 -2.48 15.53 -11.98
CA ARG A 113 -1.41 14.57 -11.69
C ARG A 113 -1.67 13.21 -12.31
N ASP A 114 -2.88 12.69 -12.14
CA ASP A 114 -3.28 11.41 -12.72
C ASP A 114 -3.33 11.52 -14.25
N VAL A 115 -3.86 12.61 -14.82
CA VAL A 115 -3.81 12.87 -16.27
C VAL A 115 -2.38 12.80 -16.78
N PHE A 116 -1.43 13.46 -16.10
CA PHE A 116 -0.01 13.38 -16.46
C PHE A 116 0.52 11.95 -16.36
N ARG A 117 0.36 11.28 -15.21
CA ARG A 117 0.81 9.89 -15.00
C ARG A 117 0.26 8.96 -16.08
N LEU A 118 -1.02 9.10 -16.41
CA LEU A 118 -1.71 8.24 -17.36
C LEU A 118 -1.21 8.45 -18.79
N MET A 119 -0.95 9.70 -19.20
CA MET A 119 -0.42 9.98 -20.55
C MET A 119 1.06 9.61 -20.69
N THR A 120 1.82 9.63 -19.59
CA THR A 120 3.26 9.33 -19.60
C THR A 120 3.63 7.94 -19.09
N GLN A 121 2.67 7.06 -18.80
CA GLN A 121 2.91 5.73 -18.18
C GLN A 121 3.87 4.79 -18.94
N HIS A 122 4.17 5.08 -20.21
CA HIS A 122 5.06 4.31 -21.08
C HIS A 122 6.42 4.99 -21.27
N LEU A 123 6.58 6.15 -20.64
CA LEU A 123 7.78 6.97 -20.66
C LEU A 123 8.35 6.92 -19.24
N ASP A 124 9.67 6.86 -19.12
CA ASP A 124 10.37 6.87 -17.82
C ASP A 124 10.44 8.32 -17.28
N VAL A 125 9.27 8.96 -17.09
CA VAL A 125 9.13 10.36 -16.67
C VAL A 125 8.11 10.55 -15.56
N ALA A 126 8.46 11.44 -14.64
CA ALA A 126 7.68 11.78 -13.46
C ALA A 126 7.41 13.29 -13.37
N LEU A 127 6.30 13.63 -12.71
CA LEU A 127 5.94 15.00 -12.36
C LEU A 127 6.19 15.24 -10.87
N ILE A 128 7.14 16.13 -10.57
CA ILE A 128 7.49 16.54 -9.21
C ILE A 128 7.12 18.00 -8.96
N ASN A 129 6.91 18.34 -7.69
CA ASN A 129 6.78 19.72 -7.23
C ASN A 129 8.11 20.15 -6.62
N ASP A 130 8.89 20.91 -7.38
CA ASP A 130 10.12 21.52 -6.87
C ASP A 130 9.83 22.97 -6.47
N ASN A 131 9.69 23.19 -5.16
CA ASN A 131 9.52 24.53 -4.59
C ASN A 131 8.36 25.36 -5.19
N GLY A 132 7.27 24.70 -5.60
CA GLY A 132 6.10 25.34 -6.22
C GLY A 132 6.17 25.44 -7.73
N PHE A 133 7.10 24.75 -8.39
CA PHE A 133 7.14 24.56 -9.84
C PHE A 133 6.82 23.10 -10.20
N ALA A 134 5.98 22.91 -11.21
CA ALA A 134 5.65 21.59 -11.71
C ALA A 134 6.77 21.15 -12.68
N VAL A 135 7.70 20.35 -12.19
CA VAL A 135 8.87 19.91 -12.96
C VAL A 135 8.62 18.51 -13.51
N ILE A 136 8.73 18.38 -14.83
CA ILE A 136 8.70 17.12 -15.56
C ILE A 136 10.14 16.67 -15.72
N THR A 137 10.49 15.57 -15.06
CA THR A 137 11.86 15.02 -15.05
C THR A 137 11.81 13.51 -15.29
N SER A 138 12.95 12.83 -15.35
CA SER A 138 12.97 11.37 -15.47
C SER A 138 12.55 10.68 -14.17
N ASP A 139 12.04 9.45 -14.26
CA ASP A 139 11.69 8.66 -13.06
C ASP A 139 12.88 8.49 -12.13
N GLU A 140 14.07 8.25 -12.67
CA GLU A 140 15.30 8.15 -11.88
C GLU A 140 15.63 9.46 -11.17
N ALA A 141 15.54 10.60 -11.85
CA ALA A 141 15.81 11.91 -11.23
C ALA A 141 14.77 12.26 -10.16
N ALA A 142 13.50 11.98 -10.41
CA ALA A 142 12.43 12.17 -9.44
C ALA A 142 12.60 11.27 -8.21
N ALA A 143 12.98 10.01 -8.41
CA ALA A 143 13.23 9.06 -7.33
C ALA A 143 14.39 9.50 -6.42
N ASN A 144 15.38 10.21 -6.98
CA ASN A 144 16.53 10.75 -6.25
C ASN A 144 16.31 12.17 -5.70
N THR A 145 15.14 12.77 -5.93
CA THR A 145 14.80 14.10 -5.39
C THR A 145 14.10 13.94 -4.03
N PHE A 146 14.88 14.06 -2.95
CA PHE A 146 14.35 13.94 -1.59
C PHE A 146 13.92 15.27 -1.00
N VAL A 147 12.82 15.24 -0.26
CA VAL A 147 12.27 16.36 0.48
C VAL A 147 12.13 15.92 1.93
N VAL A 148 12.44 16.82 2.87
CA VAL A 148 12.16 16.57 4.29
C VAL A 148 10.75 17.05 4.61
N ARG A 149 9.92 16.15 5.16
CA ARG A 149 8.62 16.50 5.73
C ARG A 149 8.52 16.07 7.18
N VAL A 150 7.75 16.84 7.94
CA VAL A 150 7.44 16.56 9.34
C VAL A 150 5.95 16.28 9.44
N TYR A 151 5.62 15.10 9.97
CA TYR A 151 4.26 14.66 10.25
C TYR A 151 4.02 14.69 11.75
N ASN A 152 2.97 15.38 12.21
CA ASN A 152 2.56 15.29 13.60
C ASN A 152 1.81 13.98 13.80
N VAL A 153 2.35 13.07 14.60
CA VAL A 153 1.76 11.76 14.95
C VAL A 153 1.48 11.66 16.46
N ARG A 154 1.50 12.79 17.19
CA ARG A 154 1.20 12.84 18.63
C ARG A 154 -0.18 12.30 18.94
N ASP A 155 -1.15 12.52 18.06
CA ASP A 155 -2.48 11.97 18.18
C ASP A 155 -2.45 10.45 18.34
N PHE A 156 -1.57 9.74 17.63
CA PHE A 156 -1.44 8.28 17.78
C PHE A 156 -0.78 7.86 19.10
N VAL A 157 0.03 8.72 19.71
CA VAL A 157 0.80 8.42 20.94
C VAL A 157 0.05 8.84 22.21
N ASP A 158 -0.66 9.97 22.14
CA ASP A 158 -1.39 10.59 23.26
C ASP A 158 -2.65 9.83 23.66
N ASP A 159 -2.99 8.74 22.95
CA ASP A 159 -3.96 7.79 23.43
C ASP A 159 -3.35 6.98 24.58
N GLY A 160 -3.34 7.61 25.77
CA GLY A 160 -2.86 7.05 27.03
C GLY A 160 -3.52 5.72 27.41
N SER A 161 -4.40 5.16 26.58
CA SER A 161 -4.98 3.84 26.76
C SER A 161 -3.91 2.74 26.92
N LEU A 162 -2.78 2.72 26.23
CA LEU A 162 -1.79 1.64 26.44
C LEU A 162 -0.87 1.90 27.65
N GLN A 163 -0.31 3.09 27.79
CA GLN A 163 0.51 3.48 28.95
C GLN A 163 -0.25 3.38 30.27
N GLN A 164 -1.48 3.90 30.31
CA GLN A 164 -2.29 3.93 31.51
C GLN A 164 -2.97 2.58 31.81
N ARG A 165 -3.28 1.74 30.81
CA ARG A 165 -3.80 0.38 31.04
C ARG A 165 -2.73 -0.65 31.37
N LEU A 166 -1.47 -0.41 31.00
CA LEU A 166 -0.35 -1.33 31.27
C LEU A 166 0.49 -0.94 32.50
N GLY A 167 0.33 0.28 33.03
CA GLY A 167 1.01 0.70 34.26
C GLY A 167 2.53 0.76 34.13
N PHE A 168 3.05 0.99 32.91
CA PHE A 168 4.49 1.11 32.70
C PHE A 168 4.99 2.47 33.21
N PRO A 169 6.15 2.52 33.89
CA PRO A 169 6.78 3.79 34.30
C PRO A 169 7.20 4.62 33.08
N ASP A 170 7.09 5.96 33.21
CA ASP A 170 7.39 6.99 32.20
C ASP A 170 8.80 6.98 31.55
N TYR A 171 9.67 6.01 31.88
CA TYR A 171 11.10 6.01 31.52
C TYR A 171 11.53 4.94 30.51
N VAL A 172 10.61 4.17 29.95
CA VAL A 172 10.95 3.23 28.85
C VAL A 172 10.60 3.91 27.53
N GLU A 173 11.61 4.24 26.72
CA GLU A 173 11.44 4.67 25.33
C GLU A 173 10.47 3.71 24.62
N PHE A 174 9.28 4.20 24.29
CA PHE A 174 8.10 3.35 24.07
C PHE A 174 8.20 2.51 22.78
N PRO A 175 7.75 1.23 22.79
CA PRO A 175 7.66 0.37 21.61
C PRO A 175 6.80 0.99 20.48
N PHE A 176 5.85 1.86 20.82
CA PHE A 176 4.85 2.40 19.90
C PHE A 176 5.44 3.25 18.76
N TYR A 177 6.51 4.01 19.02
CA TYR A 177 7.19 4.75 17.95
C TYR A 177 7.82 3.79 16.95
N ARG A 178 8.51 2.75 17.43
CA ARG A 178 9.06 1.72 16.56
C ARG A 178 7.97 1.04 15.76
N ASP A 179 6.78 0.84 16.32
CA ASP A 179 5.66 0.22 15.60
C ASP A 179 5.19 1.10 14.44
N ILE A 180 5.01 2.41 14.64
CA ILE A 180 4.66 3.34 13.54
C ILE A 180 5.79 3.43 12.51
N GLU A 181 7.05 3.52 12.95
CA GLU A 181 8.21 3.55 12.06
C GLU A 181 8.30 2.29 11.20
N ASN A 182 8.21 1.11 11.85
CA ASN A 182 8.19 -0.19 11.17
C ASN A 182 7.00 -0.31 10.23
N SER A 183 5.83 0.19 10.64
CA SER A 183 4.62 0.20 9.80
C SER A 183 4.84 1.03 8.55
N ILE A 184 5.34 2.26 8.68
CA ILE A 184 5.58 3.12 7.52
C ILE A 184 6.62 2.49 6.59
N GLN A 185 7.69 1.89 7.13
CA GLN A 185 8.71 1.22 6.34
C GLN A 185 8.17 0.00 5.57
N GLN A 186 7.27 -0.78 6.19
CA GLN A 186 6.64 -1.96 5.58
C GLN A 186 5.56 -1.57 4.54
N LEU A 187 4.81 -0.52 4.82
CA LEU A 187 3.66 -0.06 4.02
C LEU A 187 4.05 0.84 2.84
N THR A 188 5.33 1.07 2.60
CA THR A 188 5.77 1.92 1.48
C THR A 188 6.86 1.22 0.65
N PRO A 189 6.89 1.40 -0.69
CA PRO A 189 7.81 0.72 -1.59
C PRO A 189 9.28 1.11 -1.43
N GLY A 190 9.54 2.26 -0.81
CA GLY A 190 10.85 2.90 -0.88
C GLY A 190 11.95 2.08 -0.20
N PRO A 191 13.18 2.07 -0.76
CA PRO A 191 14.31 1.67 0.03
C PRO A 191 14.47 2.67 1.19
N TRP A 192 14.19 2.22 2.41
CA TRP A 192 14.39 3.00 3.64
C TRP A 192 15.81 2.86 4.20
N MET A 193 16.55 1.86 3.74
CA MET A 193 17.95 1.65 4.14
C MET A 193 18.89 2.22 3.10
N ASN A 194 19.78 3.06 3.59
CA ASN A 194 20.86 3.64 2.83
C ASN A 194 22.05 2.67 2.75
N ILE A 195 21.95 1.62 1.92
CA ILE A 195 23.06 0.67 1.72
C ILE A 195 24.09 1.25 0.73
N ASP A 196 23.64 2.02 -0.27
CA ASP A 196 24.48 2.52 -1.39
C ASP A 196 24.42 4.05 -1.60
N GLY A 197 24.11 4.83 -0.56
CA GLY A 197 23.84 6.27 -0.72
C GLY A 197 22.41 6.59 -1.20
N ARG A 198 21.59 5.56 -1.47
CA ARG A 198 20.23 5.67 -2.00
C ARG A 198 19.23 5.13 -0.99
N GLY A 199 18.22 5.93 -0.67
CA GLY A 199 17.12 5.56 0.21
C GLY A 199 16.65 6.73 1.07
N GLY A 200 15.40 6.66 1.53
CA GLY A 200 14.88 7.65 2.46
C GLY A 200 15.47 7.50 3.86
N SER A 201 15.28 8.51 4.69
CA SER A 201 15.54 8.41 6.13
C SER A 201 14.29 8.77 6.91
N LEU A 202 14.18 8.17 8.09
CA LEU A 202 13.09 8.38 9.02
C LEU A 202 13.68 8.58 10.41
N ALA A 203 13.16 9.56 11.13
CA ALA A 203 13.47 9.82 12.53
C ALA A 203 12.20 10.28 13.24
N HIS A 204 12.09 10.04 14.53
CA HIS A 204 11.04 10.63 15.36
C HIS A 204 11.63 11.61 16.37
N PHE A 205 10.83 12.60 16.76
CA PHE A 205 11.14 13.54 17.83
C PHE A 205 9.85 14.06 18.45
N ASP A 206 9.58 13.74 19.72
CA ASP A 206 8.45 14.28 20.49
C ASP A 206 7.09 14.16 19.77
N GLY A 207 6.74 12.95 19.35
CA GLY A 207 5.51 12.70 18.59
C GLY A 207 5.47 13.30 17.18
N LEU A 208 6.60 13.80 16.68
CA LEU A 208 6.77 14.22 15.30
C LEU A 208 7.56 13.16 14.55
N LEU A 209 7.10 12.81 13.37
CA LEU A 209 7.80 11.92 12.45
C LEU A 209 8.46 12.76 11.36
N ILE A 210 9.78 12.76 11.32
CA ILE A 210 10.62 13.50 10.38
C ILE A 210 11.08 12.51 9.32
N ILE A 211 10.64 12.71 8.08
CA ILE A 211 10.92 11.80 6.96
C ILE A 211 11.61 12.58 5.87
N ASN A 212 12.72 12.05 5.36
CA ASN A 212 13.37 12.50 4.14
C ASN A 212 13.16 11.45 3.06
N HIS A 213 12.25 11.71 2.12
CA HIS A 213 12.01 10.79 1.00
C HIS A 213 11.57 11.56 -0.24
N ASN A 214 11.47 10.87 -1.37
CA ASN A 214 10.83 11.41 -2.56
C ASN A 214 9.33 11.72 -2.35
N MET A 215 8.77 12.51 -3.26
CA MET A 215 7.40 13.01 -3.12
C MET A 215 6.33 11.92 -3.16
N GLU A 216 6.55 10.87 -3.94
CA GLU A 216 5.62 9.75 -4.09
C GLU A 216 5.40 9.04 -2.76
N ILE A 217 6.48 8.66 -2.07
CA ILE A 217 6.41 8.05 -0.74
C ILE A 217 5.76 8.99 0.28
N HIS A 218 6.04 10.29 0.21
CA HIS A 218 5.36 11.26 1.08
C HIS A 218 3.84 11.33 0.87
N ARG A 219 3.34 11.11 -0.34
CA ARG A 219 1.90 11.04 -0.61
C ARG A 219 1.31 9.76 -0.02
N GLU A 220 1.98 8.63 -0.21
CA GLU A 220 1.53 7.36 0.40
C GLU A 220 1.43 7.46 1.91
N ILE A 221 2.46 8.01 2.56
CA ILE A 221 2.46 8.23 4.02
C ILE A 221 1.34 9.17 4.42
N SER A 222 1.13 10.27 3.68
CA SER A 222 0.05 11.22 3.99
C SER A 222 -1.33 10.56 3.89
N SER A 223 -1.53 9.71 2.87
CA SER A 223 -2.77 8.95 2.69
C SER A 223 -2.99 7.99 3.85
N VAL A 224 -2.00 7.15 4.18
CA VAL A 224 -2.10 6.18 5.28
C VAL A 224 -2.39 6.88 6.61
N LEU A 225 -1.67 7.97 6.92
CA LEU A 225 -1.91 8.73 8.15
C LEU A 225 -3.26 9.46 8.15
N HIS A 226 -3.80 9.84 6.98
CA HIS A 226 -5.14 10.41 6.88
C HIS A 226 -6.20 9.34 7.18
N ASP A 227 -6.09 8.17 6.53
CA ASP A 227 -7.02 7.06 6.68
C ASP A 227 -7.07 6.54 8.13
N LEU A 228 -5.90 6.41 8.78
CA LEU A 228 -5.80 6.06 10.19
C LEU A 228 -6.54 7.06 11.10
N ARG A 229 -6.43 8.37 10.85
CA ARG A 229 -7.14 9.40 11.62
C ARG A 229 -8.65 9.40 11.36
N ALA A 230 -9.04 9.20 10.10
CA ALA A 230 -10.45 9.16 9.72
C ALA A 230 -11.16 8.01 10.44
N LEU A 231 -10.56 6.81 10.44
CA LEU A 231 -11.14 5.65 11.14
C LEU A 231 -11.24 5.86 12.65
N ARG A 232 -10.22 6.47 13.28
CA ARG A 232 -10.27 6.73 14.72
C ARG A 232 -11.38 7.71 15.12
N SER A 233 -11.55 8.79 14.36
CA SER A 233 -12.63 9.75 14.64
C SER A 233 -14.04 9.14 14.51
N THR A 234 -14.22 8.14 13.63
CA THR A 234 -15.47 7.37 13.55
C THR A 234 -15.68 6.42 14.73
N SER A 235 -14.61 5.85 15.31
CA SER A 235 -14.71 5.02 16.51
C SER A 235 -15.14 5.84 17.73
N ASP A 236 -14.51 6.99 17.95
CA ASP A 236 -14.78 7.87 19.11
C ASP A 236 -16.24 8.34 19.15
N THR A 237 -16.81 8.65 17.99
CA THR A 237 -18.22 9.10 17.85
C THR A 237 -19.22 7.97 18.07
N ALA A 238 -18.89 6.74 17.65
CA ALA A 238 -19.74 5.57 17.87
C ALA A 238 -19.80 5.14 19.35
N GLU A 239 -18.73 5.34 20.12
CA GLU A 239 -18.73 5.08 21.57
C GLU A 239 -19.62 6.06 22.35
N GLU A 240 -19.63 7.35 21.97
CA GLU A 240 -20.49 8.36 22.61
C GLU A 240 -21.99 8.13 22.34
N GLU A 241 -22.35 7.63 21.14
CA GLU A 241 -23.73 7.32 20.78
C GLU A 241 -24.22 5.98 21.39
N SER A 242 -23.33 4.98 21.50
CA SER A 242 -23.59 3.69 22.18
C SER A 242 -24.02 3.86 23.65
N HIS A 243 -23.51 4.89 24.33
CA HIS A 243 -23.90 5.22 25.71
C HIS A 243 -25.27 5.90 25.85
N ARG A 244 -25.97 6.23 24.75
CA ARG A 244 -27.30 6.86 24.76
C ARG A 244 -28.40 5.98 24.13
N SER A 245 -28.59 4.76 24.65
CA SER A 245 -29.83 3.95 24.60
C SER A 245 -30.54 3.67 23.25
N SER A 246 -30.60 2.36 22.92
CA SER A 246 -31.48 1.60 22.00
C SER A 246 -30.86 1.10 20.67
N PRO A 247 -31.27 -0.11 20.20
CA PRO A 247 -30.44 -0.95 19.36
C PRO A 247 -30.66 -0.62 17.89
N VAL A 248 -29.75 0.17 17.32
CA VAL A 248 -29.65 0.29 15.88
C VAL A 248 -28.52 -0.63 15.43
N SER A 249 -28.91 -1.62 14.65
CA SER A 249 -28.05 -2.50 13.86
C SER A 249 -27.28 -1.64 12.85
N GLU A 250 -26.19 -1.01 13.27
CA GLU A 250 -25.23 -0.40 12.36
C GLU A 250 -24.09 -1.37 12.10
N SER A 251 -24.19 -1.97 10.90
CA SER A 251 -23.11 -2.61 10.18
C SER A 251 -21.82 -1.82 10.33
N LEU A 252 -20.68 -2.52 10.43
CA LEU A 252 -19.33 -1.94 10.37
C LEU A 252 -19.26 -0.78 9.38
N PRO A 253 -18.41 0.23 9.62
CA PRO A 253 -18.26 1.37 8.71
C PRO A 253 -18.16 0.85 7.28
N ARG A 254 -19.26 1.00 6.54
CA ARG A 254 -19.37 0.55 5.16
C ARG A 254 -18.46 1.49 4.39
N ARG A 255 -17.26 0.99 4.07
CA ARG A 255 -16.37 1.39 2.99
C ARG A 255 -16.83 2.66 2.26
N GLU A 256 -16.03 3.72 2.29
CA GLU A 256 -16.05 4.66 1.17
C GLU A 256 -15.43 3.96 -0.04
N LEU A 257 -16.24 3.15 -0.72
CA LEU A 257 -15.90 2.57 -2.01
C LEU A 257 -15.44 3.73 -2.88
N THR A 258 -14.30 3.60 -3.57
CA THR A 258 -13.99 4.60 -4.58
C THR A 258 -15.18 4.66 -5.54
N ASN A 259 -15.46 5.84 -6.08
CA ASN A 259 -16.60 6.01 -6.98
C ASN A 259 -16.55 4.99 -8.14
N VAL A 260 -15.34 4.61 -8.56
CA VAL A 260 -15.07 3.58 -9.56
C VAL A 260 -15.52 2.21 -9.08
N GLU A 261 -15.11 1.79 -7.89
CA GLU A 261 -15.44 0.46 -7.37
C GLU A 261 -16.93 0.28 -7.15
N ARG A 262 -17.58 1.30 -6.57
CA ARG A 262 -19.03 1.31 -6.38
C ARG A 262 -19.75 1.16 -7.71
N LYS A 263 -19.31 1.89 -8.75
CA LYS A 263 -19.87 1.79 -10.11
C LYS A 263 -19.57 0.44 -10.77
N LEU A 264 -18.42 -0.17 -10.52
CA LEU A 264 -18.09 -1.51 -11.04
C LEU A 264 -18.95 -2.62 -10.42
N ASP A 265 -19.32 -2.45 -9.14
CA ASP A 265 -20.17 -3.41 -8.41
C ASP A 265 -21.67 -3.15 -8.63
N MET A 266 -22.06 -2.06 -9.32
CA MET A 266 -23.45 -1.80 -9.69
C MET A 266 -23.96 -2.87 -10.69
N PRO A 267 -25.19 -3.38 -10.49
CA PRO A 267 -25.79 -4.33 -11.40
C PRO A 267 -26.05 -3.70 -12.77
N VAL A 268 -25.59 -4.35 -13.84
CA VAL A 268 -25.81 -3.94 -15.22
C VAL A 268 -26.82 -4.90 -15.86
N THR A 269 -28.01 -4.39 -16.17
CA THR A 269 -29.05 -5.19 -16.83
C THR A 269 -29.94 -4.35 -17.76
N PRO A 270 -30.31 -4.87 -18.94
CA PRO A 270 -29.72 -6.01 -19.65
C PRO A 270 -28.44 -5.62 -20.42
N LEU A 271 -27.45 -6.52 -20.49
CA LEU A 271 -26.28 -6.39 -21.35
C LEU A 271 -26.07 -7.66 -22.17
N ALA A 272 -25.97 -7.49 -23.48
CA ALA A 272 -25.70 -8.55 -24.43
C ALA A 272 -24.85 -7.95 -25.56
N PHE A 273 -23.90 -8.72 -26.05
CA PHE A 273 -23.10 -8.37 -27.22
C PHE A 273 -22.64 -9.65 -27.88
N ASP A 274 -22.48 -9.60 -29.19
CA ASP A 274 -22.03 -10.74 -29.99
C ASP A 274 -20.90 -10.28 -30.90
N ASP A 275 -19.80 -11.01 -30.87
CA ASP A 275 -18.66 -10.83 -31.76
C ASP A 275 -18.00 -9.43 -31.71
N VAL A 276 -17.92 -8.85 -30.51
CA VAL A 276 -17.32 -7.51 -30.27
C VAL A 276 -15.88 -7.61 -29.80
N THR A 277 -15.05 -6.63 -30.16
CA THR A 277 -13.66 -6.54 -29.68
C THR A 277 -13.56 -6.18 -28.19
N LEU A 278 -12.39 -6.37 -27.57
CA LEU A 278 -12.14 -5.96 -26.18
C LEU A 278 -12.47 -4.48 -25.97
N SER A 279 -12.01 -3.60 -26.87
CA SER A 279 -12.26 -2.15 -26.78
C SER A 279 -13.75 -1.82 -26.85
N GLU A 280 -14.49 -2.42 -27.78
CA GLU A 280 -15.93 -2.21 -27.93
C GLU A 280 -16.70 -2.73 -26.71
N MET A 281 -16.35 -3.91 -26.19
CA MET A 281 -16.93 -4.45 -24.97
C MET A 281 -16.74 -3.48 -23.79
N LEU A 282 -15.53 -2.96 -23.60
CA LEU A 282 -15.22 -2.04 -22.51
C LEU A 282 -15.96 -0.70 -22.66
N GLN A 283 -16.13 -0.20 -23.89
CA GLN A 283 -16.96 0.98 -24.15
C GLN A 283 -18.44 0.72 -23.83
N LEU A 284 -18.98 -0.45 -24.18
CA LEU A 284 -20.36 -0.82 -23.86
C LEU A 284 -20.59 -0.92 -22.35
N ILE A 285 -19.68 -1.58 -21.62
CA ILE A 285 -19.74 -1.66 -20.16
C ILE A 285 -19.61 -0.26 -19.56
N GLY A 286 -18.58 0.50 -19.96
CA GLY A 286 -18.31 1.87 -19.49
C GLY A 286 -19.45 2.84 -19.70
N GLY A 287 -20.11 2.79 -20.86
CA GLY A 287 -21.29 3.60 -21.15
C GLY A 287 -22.47 3.31 -20.22
N LYS A 288 -22.62 2.07 -19.75
CA LYS A 288 -23.69 1.68 -18.82
C LYS A 288 -23.42 2.10 -17.37
N VAL A 289 -22.18 1.96 -16.91
CA VAL A 289 -21.80 2.31 -15.52
C VAL A 289 -21.29 3.73 -15.35
N GLY A 290 -21.10 4.46 -16.45
CA GLY A 290 -20.52 5.81 -16.43
C GLY A 290 -19.07 5.80 -15.96
N LEU A 291 -18.27 4.86 -16.49
CA LEU A 291 -16.83 4.74 -16.27
C LEU A 291 -16.08 4.78 -17.61
N THR A 292 -14.92 5.42 -17.60
CA THR A 292 -13.97 5.33 -18.71
C THR A 292 -13.07 4.12 -18.47
N PHE A 293 -12.97 3.26 -19.48
CA PHE A 293 -12.04 2.14 -19.48
C PHE A 293 -10.86 2.43 -20.41
N ARG A 294 -9.68 1.97 -20.01
CA ARG A 294 -8.46 2.02 -20.81
C ARG A 294 -7.79 0.66 -20.83
N ILE A 295 -7.17 0.31 -21.94
CA ILE A 295 -6.36 -0.89 -22.05
C ILE A 295 -4.90 -0.51 -21.82
N ASP A 296 -4.18 -1.28 -21.02
CA ASP A 296 -2.73 -1.16 -20.86
C ASP A 296 -2.00 -1.84 -22.03
N PRO A 297 -1.47 -1.07 -23.02
CA PRO A 297 -0.90 -1.67 -24.22
C PRO A 297 0.40 -2.43 -23.94
N LEU A 298 1.14 -2.06 -22.88
CA LEU A 298 2.37 -2.77 -22.53
C LEU A 298 2.06 -4.15 -21.94
N ALA A 299 1.06 -4.22 -21.06
CA ALA A 299 0.64 -5.47 -20.45
C ALA A 299 0.11 -6.45 -21.51
N ILE A 300 -0.73 -5.95 -22.42
CA ILE A 300 -1.31 -6.73 -23.53
C ILE A 300 -0.22 -7.23 -24.47
N LYS A 301 0.69 -6.35 -24.91
CA LYS A 301 1.78 -6.72 -25.83
C LYS A 301 2.72 -7.76 -25.22
N LYS A 302 3.08 -7.63 -23.94
CA LYS A 302 4.00 -8.54 -23.26
C LYS A 302 3.42 -9.96 -23.09
N ASN A 303 2.11 -10.08 -22.96
CA ASN A 303 1.42 -11.36 -22.77
C ASN A 303 0.80 -11.91 -24.07
N GLU A 304 1.16 -11.35 -25.23
CA GLU A 304 0.69 -11.78 -26.55
C GLU A 304 -0.85 -11.83 -26.66
N ILE A 305 -1.55 -10.98 -25.91
CA ILE A 305 -3.01 -10.91 -25.97
C ILE A 305 -3.40 -10.12 -27.23
N ASP A 306 -4.17 -10.73 -28.13
CA ASP A 306 -4.63 -10.06 -29.34
C ASP A 306 -5.72 -9.02 -28.99
N PRO A 307 -5.50 -7.71 -29.21
CA PRO A 307 -6.51 -6.69 -28.94
C PRO A 307 -7.72 -6.77 -29.88
N THR A 308 -7.60 -7.48 -31.00
CA THR A 308 -8.69 -7.74 -31.96
C THR A 308 -9.52 -8.96 -31.59
N GLN A 309 -9.15 -9.65 -30.51
CA GLN A 309 -9.90 -10.78 -29.96
C GLN A 309 -11.37 -10.40 -29.76
N ARG A 310 -12.24 -11.30 -30.19
CA ARG A 310 -13.69 -11.11 -30.14
C ARG A 310 -14.32 -11.85 -28.98
N PHE A 311 -15.33 -11.22 -28.40
CA PHE A 311 -16.04 -11.67 -27.21
C PHE A 311 -17.55 -11.67 -27.48
N SER A 312 -18.22 -12.67 -26.94
CA SER A 312 -19.68 -12.76 -26.98
C SER A 312 -20.21 -13.03 -25.58
N LEU A 313 -21.26 -12.30 -25.20
CA LEU A 313 -22.02 -12.52 -23.98
C LEU A 313 -23.48 -12.73 -24.36
N ARG A 314 -23.97 -13.96 -24.18
CA ARG A 314 -25.38 -14.27 -24.38
C ARG A 314 -26.23 -13.46 -23.40
N ASN A 315 -27.35 -12.95 -23.89
CA ASN A 315 -28.27 -12.09 -23.14
C ASN A 315 -28.56 -12.68 -21.75
N ARG A 316 -28.10 -11.98 -20.71
CA ARG A 316 -28.39 -12.32 -19.32
C ARG A 316 -29.46 -11.38 -18.80
N THR A 317 -30.55 -11.97 -18.33
CA THR A 317 -31.66 -11.28 -17.67
C THR A 317 -31.41 -11.05 -16.19
N GLU A 318 -30.42 -11.74 -15.61
CA GLU A 318 -30.03 -11.59 -14.21
C GLU A 318 -29.16 -10.35 -14.02
N ALA A 319 -29.42 -9.61 -12.94
CA ALA A 319 -28.63 -8.47 -12.52
C ALA A 319 -27.24 -8.94 -12.08
N ILE A 320 -26.22 -8.69 -12.92
CA ILE A 320 -24.82 -9.04 -12.66
C ILE A 320 -24.01 -7.73 -12.65
N SER A 321 -23.02 -7.63 -11.77
CA SER A 321 -22.17 -6.44 -11.70
C SER A 321 -21.32 -6.29 -12.97
N ALA A 322 -20.93 -5.06 -13.32
CA ALA A 322 -20.00 -4.82 -14.44
C ALA A 322 -18.68 -5.57 -14.27
N ARG A 323 -18.21 -5.66 -13.02
CA ARG A 323 -17.00 -6.41 -12.65
C ARG A 323 -17.14 -7.91 -12.92
N ASP A 324 -18.26 -8.51 -12.54
CA ASP A 324 -18.49 -9.95 -12.74
C ASP A 324 -18.71 -10.27 -14.21
N ILE A 325 -19.38 -9.39 -14.96
CA ILE A 325 -19.49 -9.51 -16.42
C ILE A 325 -18.09 -9.51 -17.04
N PHE A 326 -17.25 -8.53 -16.67
CA PHE A 326 -15.88 -8.47 -17.16
C PHE A 326 -15.12 -9.76 -16.84
N ARG A 327 -15.11 -10.19 -15.57
CA ARG A 327 -14.43 -11.42 -15.14
C ARG A 327 -14.93 -12.68 -15.85
N LEU A 328 -16.23 -12.77 -16.09
CA LEU A 328 -16.82 -13.92 -16.80
C LEU A 328 -16.29 -13.99 -18.23
N VAL A 329 -16.19 -12.85 -18.92
CA VAL A 329 -15.83 -12.77 -20.33
C VAL A 329 -14.30 -12.84 -20.53
N THR A 330 -13.52 -12.30 -19.59
CA THR A 330 -12.05 -12.25 -19.70
C THR A 330 -11.33 -13.35 -18.92
N ARG A 331 -12.06 -14.33 -18.38
CA ARG A 331 -11.52 -15.42 -17.54
C ARG A 331 -10.35 -16.17 -18.18
N GLU A 332 -10.43 -16.41 -19.49
CA GLU A 332 -9.41 -17.18 -20.24
C GLU A 332 -8.13 -16.38 -20.52
N TYR A 333 -8.18 -15.05 -20.36
CA TYR A 333 -7.10 -14.13 -20.73
C TYR A 333 -6.33 -13.59 -19.52
N ALA A 334 -6.66 -14.03 -18.31
CA ALA A 334 -6.05 -13.56 -17.07
C ALA A 334 -5.97 -12.02 -16.98
N LEU A 335 -7.02 -11.33 -17.42
CA LEU A 335 -7.11 -9.86 -17.35
C LEU A 335 -7.72 -9.42 -16.01
N GLU A 336 -7.24 -8.30 -15.50
CA GLU A 336 -7.71 -7.68 -14.27
C GLU A 336 -8.05 -6.19 -14.48
N LEU A 337 -9.04 -5.72 -13.71
CA LEU A 337 -9.43 -4.32 -13.64
C LEU A 337 -8.74 -3.66 -12.44
N ILE A 338 -7.98 -2.60 -12.69
CA ILE A 338 -7.41 -1.73 -11.66
C ILE A 338 -8.06 -0.34 -11.73
N ASP A 339 -8.35 0.24 -10.55
CA ASP A 339 -8.74 1.65 -10.44
C ASP A 339 -7.47 2.51 -10.41
N ASP A 340 -7.32 3.34 -11.44
CA ASP A 340 -6.17 4.17 -11.74
C ASP A 340 -6.61 5.64 -11.82
N GLY A 341 -6.93 6.22 -10.65
CA GLY A 341 -7.32 7.63 -10.52
C GLY A 341 -8.67 7.97 -11.17
N GLY A 342 -9.65 7.08 -11.10
CA GLY A 342 -10.97 7.33 -11.71
C GLY A 342 -11.17 6.66 -13.08
N ILE A 343 -10.08 6.25 -13.74
CA ILE A 343 -10.12 5.42 -14.94
C ILE A 343 -9.96 3.95 -14.54
N VAL A 344 -10.77 3.09 -15.14
CA VAL A 344 -10.56 1.64 -15.02
C VAL A 344 -9.53 1.20 -16.05
N THR A 345 -8.31 0.90 -15.61
CA THR A 345 -7.29 0.31 -16.49
C THR A 345 -7.47 -1.20 -16.51
N VAL A 346 -7.55 -1.76 -17.71
CA VAL A 346 -7.56 -3.19 -18.00
C VAL A 346 -6.14 -3.61 -18.28
N THR A 347 -5.61 -4.49 -17.43
CA THR A 347 -4.23 -4.95 -17.49
C THR A 347 -4.17 -6.46 -17.25
N THR A 348 -2.99 -7.06 -17.36
CA THR A 348 -2.82 -8.50 -17.10
C THR A 348 -2.66 -8.76 -15.61
N GLU A 349 -3.02 -9.95 -15.13
CA GLU A 349 -2.89 -10.32 -13.71
C GLU A 349 -1.45 -10.14 -13.21
N GLU A 350 -0.45 -10.48 -14.02
CA GLU A 350 0.96 -10.28 -13.68
C GLU A 350 1.30 -8.82 -13.42
N ARG A 351 0.78 -7.90 -14.22
CA ARG A 351 1.02 -6.47 -14.02
C ARG A 351 0.13 -5.91 -12.92
N ALA A 352 -1.11 -6.37 -12.79
CA ALA A 352 -1.99 -6.04 -11.66
C ALA A 352 -1.30 -6.34 -10.32
N LYS A 353 -0.49 -7.40 -10.26
CA LYS A 353 0.31 -7.76 -9.06
C LYS A 353 1.34 -6.72 -8.65
N THR A 354 1.77 -5.83 -9.55
CA THR A 354 2.71 -4.75 -9.21
C THR A 354 2.00 -3.50 -8.68
N TYR A 355 0.67 -3.40 -8.82
CA TYR A 355 -0.12 -2.29 -8.28
C TYR A 355 -0.58 -2.62 -6.87
N LEU A 356 0.29 -2.36 -5.90
CA LEU A 356 -0.02 -2.47 -4.49
C LEU A 356 -0.68 -1.19 -4.00
N LYS A 357 -1.76 -1.32 -3.23
CA LYS A 357 -2.44 -0.22 -2.56
C LYS A 357 -2.33 -0.41 -1.06
N ASN A 358 -2.29 0.69 -0.32
CA ASN A 358 -2.45 0.65 1.12
C ASN A 358 -3.94 0.78 1.44
N ARG A 359 -4.45 -0.06 2.33
CA ARG A 359 -5.78 0.09 2.94
C ARG A 359 -5.70 -0.13 4.43
N VAL A 360 -6.46 0.67 5.16
CA VAL A 360 -6.61 0.54 6.60
C VAL A 360 -7.96 -0.12 6.89
N TYR A 361 -7.94 -1.13 7.74
CA TYR A 361 -9.11 -1.87 8.20
C TYR A 361 -9.25 -1.69 9.71
N ASN A 362 -10.38 -1.17 10.16
CA ASN A 362 -10.72 -1.18 11.58
C ASN A 362 -11.12 -2.62 11.97
N ILE A 363 -10.39 -3.21 12.92
CA ILE A 363 -10.65 -4.55 13.45
C ILE A 363 -11.02 -4.52 14.94
N ASP A 364 -11.32 -3.34 15.50
CA ASP A 364 -11.60 -3.17 16.92
C ASP A 364 -12.74 -4.07 17.40
N LYS A 365 -13.85 -4.11 16.65
CA LYS A 365 -14.99 -5.00 16.94
C LYS A 365 -14.58 -6.47 17.00
N LEU A 366 -13.67 -6.90 16.13
CA LEU A 366 -13.17 -8.28 16.09
C LEU A 366 -12.25 -8.58 17.28
N VAL A 367 -11.45 -7.60 17.70
CA VAL A 367 -10.46 -7.71 18.77
C VAL A 367 -11.11 -7.62 20.16
N ALA A 368 -12.05 -6.70 20.37
CA ALA A 368 -12.73 -6.47 21.64
C ALA A 368 -13.53 -7.69 22.13
N ASP A 369 -14.23 -8.38 21.22
CA ASP A 369 -15.03 -9.57 21.55
C ASP A 369 -14.16 -10.80 21.83
N ALA A 370 -13.01 -10.93 21.17
CA ALA A 370 -12.04 -11.98 21.44
C ALA A 370 -11.42 -11.85 22.84
N ALA A 371 -11.13 -10.63 23.28
CA ALA A 371 -10.60 -10.37 24.63
C ALA A 371 -11.64 -10.67 25.72
N THR A 372 -12.89 -10.28 25.49
CA THR A 372 -13.99 -10.46 26.47
C THR A 372 -14.38 -11.93 26.63
N SER A 373 -14.42 -12.69 25.53
CA SER A 373 -14.84 -14.11 25.53
C SER A 373 -13.84 -15.06 26.20
N ARG A 374 -12.55 -14.69 26.28
CA ARG A 374 -11.50 -15.51 26.92
C ARG A 374 -11.50 -15.45 28.45
N GLY A 375 -12.39 -14.66 29.05
CA GLY A 375 -12.46 -14.51 30.51
C GLY A 375 -11.15 -13.99 31.10
N VAL A 376 -10.35 -13.27 30.29
CA VAL A 376 -9.22 -12.50 30.79
C VAL A 376 -9.85 -11.46 31.71
N PRO A 377 -9.63 -11.54 33.04
CA PRO A 377 -10.29 -10.62 33.96
C PRO A 377 -9.92 -9.19 33.55
N PRO A 378 -10.87 -8.23 33.61
CA PRO A 378 -10.54 -6.83 33.37
C PRO A 378 -9.35 -6.48 34.27
N ARG A 379 -8.28 -5.94 33.65
CA ARG A 379 -7.01 -5.60 34.30
C ARG A 379 -7.28 -4.67 35.47
N PHE A 380 -7.47 -5.23 36.67
CA PHE A 380 -7.51 -4.46 37.89
C PHE A 380 -6.09 -4.00 38.18
N GLY A 381 -5.89 -2.68 38.17
CA GLY A 381 -4.70 -2.02 38.68
C GLY A 381 -4.48 -2.39 40.15
N GLY A 382 -3.77 -3.50 40.37
CA GLY A 382 -3.31 -3.92 41.68
C GLY A 382 -2.07 -3.13 42.04
N ILE A 383 -2.27 -2.02 42.75
CA ILE A 383 -1.21 -1.28 43.43
C ILE A 383 -0.54 -2.23 44.44
N GLY A 384 0.75 -2.50 44.21
CA GLY A 384 1.69 -2.82 45.27
C GLY A 384 2.05 -4.29 45.45
N GLY A 385 3.32 -4.62 45.19
CA GLY A 385 4.00 -5.67 45.93
C GLY A 385 4.99 -6.53 45.15
N PHE A 386 6.27 -6.14 45.22
CA PHE A 386 7.46 -7.00 45.21
C PHE A 386 7.89 -7.73 43.91
N ILE A 387 8.81 -7.06 43.22
CA ILE A 387 10.14 -7.52 42.75
C ILE A 387 10.43 -9.03 42.92
N GLY A 388 10.56 -9.73 41.77
CA GLY A 388 11.25 -11.01 41.62
C GLY A 388 11.64 -11.26 40.15
N PRO A 389 12.86 -11.73 39.85
CA PRO A 389 13.45 -11.69 38.51
C PRO A 389 13.11 -12.96 37.73
N TYR A 390 11.95 -12.98 37.08
CA TYR A 390 11.67 -13.98 36.07
C TYR A 390 11.06 -13.31 34.85
N TYR A 391 11.73 -13.53 33.71
CA TYR A 391 11.15 -13.57 32.38
C TYR A 391 9.92 -14.50 32.40
N PHE A 392 8.80 -14.03 32.94
CA PHE A 392 7.52 -14.67 32.71
C PHE A 392 7.08 -14.26 31.32
N ALA A 393 7.29 -15.19 30.40
CA ALA A 393 6.72 -15.25 29.06
C ALA A 393 5.19 -15.22 29.15
N TRP A 394 4.63 -14.04 29.40
CA TRP A 394 3.32 -13.73 28.87
C TRP A 394 3.52 -13.67 27.36
N ARG A 395 3.24 -14.80 26.70
CA ARG A 395 2.95 -14.80 25.28
C ARG A 395 1.68 -13.97 25.17
N GLU A 396 1.83 -12.65 25.14
CA GLU A 396 0.76 -11.71 24.86
C GLU A 396 0.28 -12.13 23.46
N VAL A 397 -0.79 -12.92 23.46
CA VAL A 397 -1.51 -13.25 22.25
C VAL A 397 -2.23 -11.97 21.91
N TYR A 398 -1.51 -11.06 21.26
CA TYR A 398 -2.09 -9.85 20.74
C TYR A 398 -3.14 -10.31 19.69
N PRO A 399 -4.43 -9.97 19.87
CA PRO A 399 -5.50 -10.46 18.99
C PRO A 399 -5.30 -10.10 17.51
N ASP A 400 -4.59 -9.00 17.25
CA ASP A 400 -4.09 -8.60 15.94
C ASP A 400 -3.18 -9.66 15.30
N THR A 401 -2.36 -10.38 16.08
CA THR A 401 -1.45 -11.43 15.61
C THR A 401 -2.24 -12.68 15.21
N GLU A 402 -3.27 -13.05 15.97
CA GLU A 402 -4.16 -14.15 15.60
C GLU A 402 -4.96 -13.81 14.33
N PHE A 403 -5.49 -12.58 14.25
CA PHE A 403 -6.21 -12.14 13.06
C PHE A 403 -5.31 -12.07 11.84
N ARG A 404 -4.10 -11.51 11.98
CA ARG A 404 -3.05 -11.51 10.95
C ARG A 404 -2.75 -12.93 10.48
N ASN A 405 -2.54 -13.87 11.40
CA ASN A 405 -2.28 -15.27 11.05
C ASN A 405 -3.48 -15.90 10.33
N ALA A 406 -4.70 -15.66 10.81
CA ALA A 406 -5.92 -16.17 10.17
C ALA A 406 -6.07 -15.61 8.75
N LEU A 407 -5.79 -14.32 8.55
CA LEU A 407 -5.83 -13.63 7.27
C LEU A 407 -4.76 -14.19 6.31
N GLN A 408 -3.52 -14.34 6.77
CA GLN A 408 -2.42 -14.92 6.00
C GLN A 408 -2.67 -16.39 5.63
N LEU A 409 -3.35 -17.15 6.49
CA LEU A 409 -3.71 -18.56 6.23
C LEU A 409 -4.93 -18.71 5.30
N SER A 410 -5.90 -17.79 5.39
CA SER A 410 -7.17 -17.90 4.66
C SER A 410 -7.07 -17.35 3.24
N ILE A 411 -6.14 -16.42 3.01
CA ILE A 411 -5.96 -15.75 1.72
C ILE A 411 -4.65 -16.22 1.12
N ASP A 412 -4.76 -17.08 0.11
CA ASP A 412 -3.64 -17.53 -0.71
C ASP A 412 -3.11 -16.35 -1.54
N ALA A 413 -2.11 -15.68 -0.97
CA ALA A 413 -1.43 -14.53 -1.52
C ALA A 413 0.01 -14.45 -0.98
N PRO A 414 0.95 -13.86 -1.73
CA PRO A 414 2.30 -13.64 -1.24
C PRO A 414 2.31 -12.50 -0.21
N TRP A 415 2.34 -12.84 1.09
CA TRP A 415 2.39 -11.88 2.21
C TRP A 415 3.81 -11.46 2.63
N MET A 416 4.83 -11.86 1.86
CA MET A 416 6.22 -11.44 2.05
C MET A 416 6.72 -10.85 0.74
N ALA A 417 7.23 -9.62 0.79
CA ALA A 417 7.84 -8.96 -0.34
C ALA A 417 9.17 -9.65 -0.69
N VAL A 418 9.13 -10.64 -1.57
CA VAL A 418 10.34 -11.17 -2.20
C VAL A 418 10.46 -10.45 -3.54
N VAL A 419 11.25 -9.36 -3.55
CA VAL A 419 11.59 -8.60 -4.77
C VAL A 419 10.38 -7.94 -5.45
N GLY A 420 9.70 -7.03 -4.74
CA GLY A 420 8.61 -6.22 -5.31
C GLY A 420 7.32 -6.97 -5.63
N VAL A 421 7.27 -8.29 -5.39
CA VAL A 421 6.09 -9.13 -5.49
C VAL A 421 5.71 -9.58 -4.09
N GLY A 422 4.51 -9.22 -3.67
CA GLY A 422 3.97 -9.53 -2.35
C GLY A 422 3.43 -8.30 -1.64
N GLY A 423 2.44 -8.51 -0.78
CA GLY A 423 1.95 -7.48 0.10
C GLY A 423 2.46 -7.61 1.52
N ASP A 424 2.13 -6.63 2.35
CA ASP A 424 2.41 -6.64 3.78
C ASP A 424 1.13 -6.39 4.57
N VAL A 425 1.15 -6.81 5.83
CA VAL A 425 0.05 -6.65 6.77
C VAL A 425 0.63 -6.25 8.11
N VAL A 426 0.34 -5.02 8.51
CA VAL A 426 0.90 -4.40 9.70
C VAL A 426 -0.21 -4.00 10.66
N PRO A 427 -0.22 -4.53 11.88
CA PRO A 427 -1.13 -4.05 12.91
C PRO A 427 -0.66 -2.69 13.44
N VAL A 428 -1.59 -1.75 13.56
CA VAL A 428 -1.38 -0.40 14.12
C VAL A 428 -2.49 -0.16 15.14
N GLY A 429 -2.25 -0.54 16.39
CA GLY A 429 -3.27 -0.48 17.44
C GLY A 429 -4.41 -1.48 17.21
N ASP A 430 -5.64 -0.97 17.10
CA ASP A 430 -6.88 -1.68 16.77
C ASP A 430 -7.19 -1.70 15.26
N MET A 431 -6.26 -1.22 14.45
CA MET A 431 -6.35 -1.17 13.01
C MET A 431 -5.34 -2.12 12.35
N LEU A 432 -5.70 -2.59 11.17
CA LEU A 432 -4.82 -3.37 10.31
C LEU A 432 -4.56 -2.59 9.04
N VAL A 433 -3.31 -2.22 8.79
CA VAL A 433 -2.93 -1.62 7.51
C VAL A 433 -2.36 -2.71 6.63
N ILE A 434 -2.99 -2.92 5.49
CA ILE A 434 -2.56 -3.91 4.51
C ILE A 434 -2.08 -3.17 3.28
N ARG A 435 -0.91 -3.56 2.79
CA ARG A 435 -0.42 -3.17 1.48
C ARG A 435 -0.55 -4.35 0.54
N HIS A 436 -1.51 -4.37 -0.37
CA HIS A 436 -1.62 -5.47 -1.32
C HIS A 436 -2.30 -5.04 -2.63
N THR A 437 -2.32 -5.95 -3.59
CA THR A 437 -3.15 -5.84 -4.78
C THR A 437 -4.63 -5.68 -4.46
N GLU A 438 -5.35 -5.02 -5.36
CA GLU A 438 -6.80 -4.84 -5.27
C GLU A 438 -7.56 -6.18 -5.13
N ALA A 439 -7.11 -7.23 -5.83
CA ALA A 439 -7.66 -8.58 -5.69
C ALA A 439 -7.66 -9.09 -4.25
N VAL A 440 -6.55 -8.90 -3.54
CA VAL A 440 -6.38 -9.40 -2.17
C VAL A 440 -7.16 -8.56 -1.19
N HIS A 441 -7.18 -7.23 -1.35
CA HIS A 441 -8.02 -6.36 -0.53
C HIS A 441 -9.49 -6.77 -0.56
N ARG A 442 -10.02 -7.16 -1.73
CA ARG A 442 -11.39 -7.70 -1.84
C ARG A 442 -11.58 -9.00 -1.06
N ARG A 443 -10.60 -9.92 -1.12
CA ARG A 443 -10.64 -11.17 -0.34
C ARG A 443 -10.58 -10.91 1.17
N VAL A 444 -9.79 -9.93 1.60
CA VAL A 444 -9.71 -9.46 2.99
C VAL A 444 -11.07 -8.93 3.44
N GLU A 445 -11.70 -8.09 2.63
CA GLU A 445 -13.04 -7.55 2.92
C GLU A 445 -14.11 -8.66 3.01
N ASP A 446 -14.08 -9.60 2.07
CA ASP A 446 -14.99 -10.76 2.10
C ASP A 446 -14.78 -11.64 3.34
N LEU A 447 -13.53 -11.80 3.79
CA LEU A 447 -13.19 -12.53 5.01
C LEU A 447 -13.68 -11.79 6.25
N ILE A 448 -13.44 -10.49 6.36
CA ILE A 448 -13.94 -9.65 7.45
C ILE A 448 -15.47 -9.75 7.50
N ARG A 449 -16.16 -9.57 6.37
CA ARG A 449 -17.62 -9.71 6.28
C ARG A 449 -18.10 -11.08 6.75
N GLN A 450 -17.43 -12.17 6.34
CA GLN A 450 -17.78 -13.53 6.78
C GLN A 450 -17.60 -13.70 8.29
N ILE A 451 -16.53 -13.15 8.86
CA ILE A 451 -16.29 -13.17 10.31
C ILE A 451 -17.39 -12.40 11.04
N ASP A 452 -17.78 -11.23 10.54
CA ASP A 452 -18.84 -10.41 11.12
C ASP A 452 -20.23 -11.04 10.98
N GLU A 453 -20.50 -11.74 9.88
CA GLU A 453 -21.72 -12.52 9.69
C GLU A 453 -21.75 -13.72 10.64
N ALA A 454 -20.62 -14.42 10.80
CA ALA A 454 -20.49 -15.51 11.76
C ALA A 454 -20.60 -15.04 13.21
N ASP A 455 -20.07 -13.86 13.52
CA ASP A 455 -20.18 -13.23 14.83
C ASP A 455 -21.62 -12.79 15.13
N ARG A 456 -22.29 -12.11 14.19
CA ARG A 456 -23.73 -11.80 14.32
C ARG A 456 -24.58 -13.07 14.43
N ALA A 457 -24.17 -14.13 13.73
CA ALA A 457 -24.80 -15.43 13.85
C ALA A 457 -24.57 -16.10 15.22
N ARG A 458 -23.62 -15.63 16.08
CA ARG A 458 -23.34 -16.12 17.47
C ARG A 458 -24.55 -16.23 18.41
N GLY A 459 -25.75 -15.85 17.96
CA GLY A 459 -27.00 -16.43 18.45
C GLY A 459 -27.01 -17.98 18.49
N TRP A 460 -26.33 -18.69 17.57
CA TRP A 460 -26.13 -20.15 17.59
C TRP A 460 -25.26 -20.66 18.76
N SER A 461 -24.46 -19.79 19.40
CA SER A 461 -23.66 -20.15 20.58
C SER A 461 -24.48 -20.35 21.85
N LYS A 462 -25.79 -20.06 21.81
CA LYS A 462 -26.71 -20.43 22.89
C LYS A 462 -26.77 -21.95 23.08
N ASP A 463 -26.62 -22.71 22.00
CA ASP A 463 -26.71 -24.18 22.02
C ASP A 463 -25.34 -24.88 21.81
N PHE A 464 -24.29 -24.13 21.45
CA PHE A 464 -22.93 -24.66 21.43
C PHE A 464 -22.45 -24.85 22.88
N PRO A 465 -22.01 -26.04 23.30
CA PRO A 465 -21.62 -26.29 24.68
C PRO A 465 -20.42 -25.41 25.05
N LYS A 466 -20.68 -24.35 25.80
CA LYS A 466 -19.66 -23.36 26.25
C LYS A 466 -18.55 -23.97 27.10
N LYS A 467 -18.73 -25.23 27.54
CA LYS A 467 -17.70 -26.08 28.09
C LYS A 467 -17.91 -27.49 27.53
N PRO A 468 -16.87 -28.16 27.00
CA PRO A 468 -16.97 -29.57 26.71
C PRO A 468 -17.41 -30.31 27.98
N THR A 469 -18.42 -31.16 27.82
CA THR A 469 -18.94 -32.03 28.87
C THR A 469 -17.78 -32.82 29.49
N ALA A 470 -17.94 -33.29 30.72
CA ALA A 470 -16.91 -34.13 31.34
C ALA A 470 -16.58 -35.36 30.46
N ALA A 471 -17.57 -35.88 29.72
CA ALA A 471 -17.40 -36.96 28.77
C ALA A 471 -16.55 -36.55 27.55
N GLU A 472 -16.81 -35.38 26.96
CA GLU A 472 -16.01 -34.87 25.83
C GLU A 472 -14.57 -34.53 26.26
N ARG A 473 -14.37 -33.99 27.46
CA ARG A 473 -13.03 -33.76 28.03
C ARG A 473 -12.28 -35.08 28.23
N ALA A 474 -12.92 -36.09 28.80
CA ALA A 474 -12.32 -37.41 28.97
C ALA A 474 -12.01 -38.09 27.62
N ALA A 475 -12.87 -37.92 26.61
CA ALA A 475 -12.64 -38.42 25.27
C ALA A 475 -11.45 -37.73 24.58
N ALA A 476 -11.35 -36.40 24.70
CA ALA A 476 -10.23 -35.64 24.17
C ALA A 476 -8.91 -35.98 24.88
N GLU A 477 -8.91 -36.10 26.21
CA GLU A 477 -7.74 -36.54 26.98
C GLU A 477 -7.27 -37.95 26.57
N LYS A 478 -8.22 -38.88 26.39
CA LYS A 478 -7.91 -40.23 25.91
C LYS A 478 -7.31 -40.21 24.50
N TYR A 479 -7.92 -39.45 23.58
CA TYR A 479 -7.41 -39.29 22.22
C TYR A 479 -6.00 -38.69 22.19
N ASN A 480 -5.75 -37.64 22.99
CA ASN A 480 -4.44 -37.01 23.10
C ASN A 480 -3.39 -37.97 23.70
N ALA A 481 -3.77 -38.77 24.69
CA ALA A 481 -2.90 -39.81 25.26
C ALA A 481 -2.54 -40.89 24.21
N GLU A 482 -3.49 -41.29 23.37
CA GLU A 482 -3.26 -42.23 22.27
C GLU A 482 -2.30 -41.66 21.20
N ILE A 483 -2.43 -40.38 20.85
CA ILE A 483 -1.52 -39.68 19.93
C ILE A 483 -0.10 -39.64 20.52
N ILE A 484 0.05 -39.26 21.80
CA ILE A 484 1.36 -39.21 22.48
C ILE A 484 1.99 -40.60 22.56
N ALA A 485 1.20 -41.64 22.83
CA ALA A 485 1.67 -43.02 22.88
C ALA A 485 2.16 -43.50 21.49
N LYS A 486 1.43 -43.17 20.42
CA LYS A 486 1.85 -43.47 19.04
C LYS A 486 3.12 -42.74 18.65
N ALA A 487 3.26 -41.46 19.00
CA ALA A 487 4.47 -40.69 18.73
C ALA A 487 5.70 -41.31 19.43
N LYS A 488 5.61 -41.63 20.72
CA LYS A 488 6.70 -42.29 21.47
C LYS A 488 7.06 -43.67 20.93
N CYS A 489 6.10 -44.40 20.36
CA CYS A 489 6.35 -45.70 19.74
C CYS A 489 7.13 -45.55 18.42
N ASN A 490 6.83 -44.51 17.64
CA ASN A 490 7.57 -44.21 16.41
C ASN A 490 9.01 -43.75 16.70
N ASP A 491 9.24 -42.90 17.71
CA ASP A 491 10.60 -42.44 18.07
C ASP A 491 11.50 -43.61 18.52
N ARG A 492 10.96 -44.54 19.31
CA ARG A 492 11.71 -45.75 19.70
C ARG A 492 12.04 -46.65 18.52
N LYS A 493 11.19 -46.66 17.49
CA LYS A 493 11.40 -47.45 16.29
C LYS A 493 12.48 -46.82 15.40
N SER A 494 12.50 -45.48 15.28
CA SER A 494 13.59 -44.78 14.59
C SER A 494 14.93 -44.91 15.31
N ASP A 495 14.95 -44.89 16.65
CA ASP A 495 16.18 -45.10 17.42
C ASP A 495 16.73 -46.53 17.27
N ALA A 496 15.84 -47.53 17.23
CA ALA A 496 16.22 -48.93 17.00
C ALA A 496 16.74 -49.16 15.58
N ASP A 497 16.10 -48.56 14.57
CA ASP A 497 16.53 -48.66 13.17
C ASP A 497 17.86 -47.92 12.93
N ASN A 498 18.09 -46.77 13.59
CA ASN A 498 19.35 -46.03 13.51
C ASN A 498 20.51 -46.73 14.23
N GLY A 499 20.26 -47.41 15.36
CA GLY A 499 21.28 -48.20 16.07
C GLY A 499 21.71 -49.48 15.34
N ALA A 500 20.80 -50.08 14.54
CA ALA A 500 21.14 -51.21 13.69
C ALA A 500 21.97 -50.80 12.45
N ALA A 501 21.81 -49.56 11.96
CA ALA A 501 22.57 -49.04 10.82
C ALA A 501 24.01 -48.66 11.16
N THR A 502 24.34 -48.38 12.43
CA THR A 502 25.70 -48.00 12.87
C THR A 502 26.58 -49.18 13.28
N SER A 503 26.08 -50.41 13.23
CA SER A 503 26.80 -51.64 13.61
C SER A 503 27.11 -52.58 12.42
N ARG A 504 27.07 -52.06 11.19
CA ARG A 504 27.50 -52.77 9.97
C ARG A 504 28.70 -52.11 9.30
#